data_AF-G7Y6R7-F1
#
_entry.id   AF-G7Y6R7-F1
#
_cell.length_a   1.000
_cell.length_b   1.000
_cell.length_c   1.000
_cell.angle_alpha   90.00
_cell.angle_beta   90.00
_cell.angle_gamma   90.00
#
_symmetry.space_group_name_H-M   'P 1'
#
loop_
_entity.id
_entity.type
_entity.pdbx_description
1 polymer ?
#
loop_
_entity_poly.entity_id
_entity_poly.type
_entity_poly.pdbx_seq_one_letter_code
_entity_poly.pdbx_strand_id
1 'polypeptide(L)'
;MLNFFQIWMMVSGAKSRMEASPGLYLEAVSKEPDNKIMSVILADLPRTFPENVFFKNFTDPESKLPSLKRVLVAFAAQFPEVGYCQGFNYITAMLLLVLRGSPEANEERAFWLLDALINHILPPYYSDDMVSVRRDCMVLGDLIKLRDPALNSIVVNSGVNYTTLCAKWFICLYADVLPIETTMRIFDCLFYEGDKILFRAGFALIRLHRNHLLQCHEFPELLTTFRSMCHDKQTLWCHEFLQAMFTLPGNLSRKTIEELRQSAERRVLEENLS
;
A
#
# COMPACT_ATOMS: atom_id res chain seq x y z
N MET A 1 10.45 -24.86 9.64
CA MET A 1 9.33 -23.91 9.61
C MET A 1 9.57 -23.02 8.40
N LEU A 2 8.67 -22.96 7.42
CA LEU A 2 8.82 -22.04 6.28
C LEU A 2 8.84 -20.61 6.82
N ASN A 3 9.84 -19.82 6.45
CA ASN A 3 9.89 -18.41 6.84
C ASN A 3 8.75 -17.66 6.13
N PHE A 4 8.07 -16.73 6.80
CA PHE A 4 6.86 -16.05 6.28
C PHE A 4 7.06 -15.45 4.87
N PHE A 5 8.24 -14.89 4.56
CA PHE A 5 8.53 -14.35 3.23
C PHE A 5 8.54 -15.42 2.12
N GLN A 6 8.86 -16.68 2.44
CA GLN A 6 8.75 -17.78 1.48
C GLN A 6 7.29 -18.08 1.16
N ILE A 7 6.41 -17.95 2.14
CA ILE A 7 4.97 -18.07 1.93
C ILE A 7 4.50 -16.99 0.97
N TRP A 8 4.89 -15.72 1.18
CA TRP A 8 4.55 -14.63 0.24
C TRP A 8 5.00 -14.93 -1.18
N MET A 9 6.25 -15.38 -1.36
CA MET A 9 6.78 -15.74 -2.67
C MET A 9 5.93 -16.83 -3.34
N MET A 10 5.49 -17.85 -2.60
CA MET A 10 4.69 -18.95 -3.13
C MET A 10 3.25 -18.55 -3.46
N VAL A 11 2.53 -17.95 -2.49
CA VAL A 11 1.09 -17.68 -2.64
C VAL A 11 0.78 -16.57 -3.65
N SER A 12 1.71 -15.63 -3.83
CA SER A 12 1.60 -14.55 -4.82
C SER A 12 2.02 -14.94 -6.24
N GLY A 13 2.54 -16.16 -6.40
CA GLY A 13 3.13 -16.64 -7.65
C GLY A 13 4.50 -16.03 -8.00
N ALA A 14 5.04 -15.13 -7.16
CA ALA A 14 6.35 -14.50 -7.38
C ALA A 14 7.49 -15.53 -7.54
N LYS A 15 7.46 -16.61 -6.75
CA LYS A 15 8.43 -17.71 -6.85
C LYS A 15 8.39 -18.36 -8.22
N SER A 16 7.20 -18.67 -8.72
CA SER A 16 7.01 -19.31 -10.02
C SER A 16 7.53 -18.42 -11.16
N ARG A 17 7.22 -17.12 -11.12
CA ARG A 17 7.72 -16.15 -12.12
C ARG A 17 9.24 -15.96 -12.04
N MET A 18 9.81 -15.91 -10.84
CA MET A 18 11.25 -15.86 -10.62
C MET A 18 11.96 -17.09 -11.20
N GLU A 19 11.43 -18.29 -10.95
CA GLU A 19 12.00 -19.55 -11.46
C GLU A 19 11.82 -19.71 -12.97
N ALA A 20 10.75 -19.16 -13.54
CA ALA A 20 10.48 -19.17 -14.97
C ALA A 20 11.35 -18.17 -15.76
N SER A 21 11.89 -17.14 -15.10
CA SER A 21 12.66 -16.06 -15.72
C SER A 21 14.04 -15.88 -15.04
N PRO A 22 14.90 -16.92 -15.06
CA PRO A 22 16.19 -16.87 -14.39
C PRO A 22 17.08 -15.77 -14.96
N GLY A 23 17.67 -14.95 -14.08
CA GLY A 23 18.57 -13.86 -14.47
C GLY A 23 17.88 -12.57 -14.89
N LEU A 24 16.54 -12.52 -14.97
CA LEU A 24 15.81 -11.32 -15.36
C LEU A 24 16.10 -10.13 -14.44
N TYR A 25 16.17 -10.34 -13.12
CA TYR A 25 16.50 -9.26 -12.20
C TYR A 25 17.91 -8.70 -12.46
N LEU A 26 18.90 -9.56 -12.73
CA LEU A 26 20.26 -9.14 -13.04
C LEU A 26 20.33 -8.34 -14.34
N GLU A 27 19.57 -8.76 -15.36
CA GLU A 27 19.43 -8.00 -16.61
C GLU A 27 18.77 -6.64 -16.35
N ALA A 28 17.70 -6.61 -15.57
CA ALA A 28 16.98 -5.38 -15.24
C ALA A 28 17.85 -4.37 -14.45
N VAL A 29 18.71 -4.83 -13.54
CA VAL A 29 19.67 -4.00 -12.80
C VAL A 29 20.70 -3.34 -13.73
N SER A 30 20.99 -3.96 -14.89
CA SER A 30 21.91 -3.39 -15.89
C SER A 30 21.28 -2.33 -16.80
N LYS A 31 19.96 -2.15 -16.71
CA LYS A 31 19.20 -1.15 -17.48
C LYS A 31 18.96 0.10 -16.65
N GLU A 32 18.77 1.23 -17.33
CA GLU A 32 18.35 2.48 -16.70
C GLU A 32 16.95 2.88 -17.20
N PRO A 33 16.02 3.26 -16.31
CA PRO A 33 14.76 3.88 -16.71
C PRO A 33 15.01 5.31 -17.22
N ASP A 34 13.96 5.96 -17.72
CA ASP A 34 14.02 7.37 -18.11
C ASP A 34 14.61 8.26 -17.01
N ASN A 35 15.39 9.28 -17.41
CA ASN A 35 16.06 10.19 -16.48
C ASN A 35 15.10 10.89 -15.51
N LYS A 36 13.85 11.16 -15.92
CA LYS A 36 12.82 11.72 -15.03
C LYS A 36 12.42 10.71 -13.97
N ILE A 37 12.24 9.44 -14.33
CA ILE A 37 11.93 8.37 -13.36
C ILE A 37 13.08 8.21 -12.37
N MET A 38 14.32 8.16 -12.86
CA MET A 38 15.50 8.06 -12.02
C MET A 38 15.57 9.21 -11.01
N SER A 39 15.28 10.46 -11.42
CA SER A 39 15.32 11.61 -10.52
C SER A 39 14.26 11.53 -9.41
N VAL A 40 13.04 11.06 -9.72
CA VAL A 40 12.00 10.85 -8.70
C VAL A 40 12.41 9.75 -7.72
N ILE A 41 12.95 8.62 -8.20
CA ILE A 41 13.46 7.56 -7.32
C ILE A 41 14.51 8.13 -6.36
N LEU A 42 15.50 8.88 -6.87
CA LEU A 42 16.57 9.45 -6.05
C LEU A 42 16.05 10.46 -5.01
N ALA A 43 15.03 11.26 -5.35
CA ALA A 43 14.40 12.18 -4.43
C ALA A 43 13.63 11.47 -3.29
N ASP A 44 13.14 10.26 -3.54
CA ASP A 44 12.34 9.50 -2.59
C ASP A 44 13.16 8.69 -1.58
N LEU A 45 14.36 8.26 -1.96
CA LEU A 45 15.25 7.50 -1.08
C LEU A 45 15.47 8.16 0.30
N PRO A 46 15.89 9.44 0.42
CA PRO A 46 16.19 10.04 1.73
C PRO A 46 14.96 10.21 2.64
N ARG A 47 13.75 10.24 2.07
CA ARG A 47 12.49 10.34 2.85
C ARG A 47 11.83 8.99 3.12
N THR A 48 12.47 7.89 2.71
CA THR A 48 11.93 6.53 2.93
C THR A 48 12.36 6.01 4.30
N PHE A 49 11.45 6.00 5.26
CA PHE A 49 11.70 5.58 6.65
C PHE A 49 12.98 6.21 7.25
N PRO A 50 13.07 7.57 7.29
CA PRO A 50 14.31 8.27 7.65
C PRO A 50 14.80 7.95 9.08
N GLU A 51 13.90 7.57 9.99
CA GLU A 51 14.22 7.19 11.36
C GLU A 51 14.63 5.71 11.51
N ASN A 52 14.48 4.91 10.46
CA ASN A 52 14.85 3.49 10.50
C ASN A 52 16.36 3.33 10.34
N VAL A 53 16.97 2.52 11.22
CA VAL A 53 18.43 2.30 11.23
C VAL A 53 19.00 1.83 9.90
N PHE A 54 18.23 1.09 9.09
CA PHE A 54 18.66 0.59 7.78
C PHE A 54 18.45 1.57 6.63
N PHE A 55 17.72 2.67 6.84
CA PHE A 55 17.40 3.65 5.79
C PHE A 55 17.79 5.09 6.13
N LYS A 56 18.36 5.34 7.33
CA LYS A 56 18.79 6.68 7.76
C LYS A 56 20.04 7.20 7.05
N ASN A 57 20.96 6.32 6.62
CA ASN A 57 22.26 6.72 6.08
C ASN A 57 22.69 5.83 4.91
N PHE A 58 23.10 6.43 3.79
CA PHE A 58 23.62 5.72 2.62
C PHE A 58 25.02 5.14 2.81
N THR A 59 25.84 5.72 3.69
CA THR A 59 27.24 5.29 3.88
C THR A 59 27.40 4.20 4.93
N ASP A 60 26.32 3.86 5.63
CA ASP A 60 26.31 2.75 6.58
C ASP A 60 26.45 1.41 5.81
N PRO A 61 27.42 0.54 6.16
CA PRO A 61 27.58 -0.76 5.54
C PRO A 61 26.33 -1.65 5.62
N GLU A 62 25.48 -1.45 6.64
CA GLU A 62 24.22 -2.18 6.81
C GLU A 62 23.02 -1.49 6.11
N SER A 63 23.26 -0.36 5.44
CA SER A 63 22.23 0.42 4.75
C SER A 63 21.54 -0.42 3.68
N LYS A 64 20.22 -0.33 3.66
CA LYS A 64 19.35 -0.91 2.63
C LYS A 64 18.99 0.08 1.53
N LEU A 65 19.40 1.36 1.63
CA LEU A 65 19.14 2.36 0.58
C LEU A 65 19.75 1.99 -0.78
N PRO A 66 20.98 1.43 -0.87
CA PRO A 66 21.51 0.96 -2.15
C PRO A 66 20.69 -0.17 -2.77
N SER A 67 20.26 -1.14 -1.95
CA SER A 67 19.37 -2.22 -2.37
C SER A 67 18.00 -1.70 -2.81
N LEU A 68 17.41 -0.78 -2.05
CA LEU A 68 16.16 -0.11 -2.38
C LEU A 68 16.25 0.58 -3.75
N LYS A 69 17.32 1.37 -3.97
CA LYS A 69 17.56 2.02 -5.26
C LYS A 69 17.62 1.00 -6.40
N ARG A 70 18.44 -0.06 -6.26
CA ARG A 70 18.60 -1.08 -7.31
C ARG A 70 17.28 -1.76 -7.67
N VAL A 71 16.51 -2.17 -6.66
CA VAL A 71 15.21 -2.83 -6.89
C VAL A 71 14.22 -1.90 -7.60
N LEU A 72 14.10 -0.64 -7.16
CA LEU A 72 13.18 0.33 -7.78
C LEU A 72 13.59 0.68 -9.22
N VAL A 73 14.88 0.87 -9.46
CA VAL A 73 15.43 1.15 -10.80
C VAL A 73 15.20 -0.04 -11.72
N ALA A 74 15.53 -1.25 -11.27
CA ALA A 74 15.31 -2.48 -12.05
C ALA A 74 13.82 -2.68 -12.35
N PHE A 75 12.93 -2.45 -11.37
CA PHE A 75 11.49 -2.55 -11.57
C PHE A 75 10.99 -1.57 -12.65
N ALA A 76 11.35 -0.29 -12.53
CA ALA A 76 10.92 0.72 -13.48
C ALA A 76 11.50 0.49 -14.89
N ALA A 77 12.72 -0.02 -14.99
CA ALA A 77 13.33 -0.38 -16.28
C ALA A 77 12.69 -1.62 -16.91
N GLN A 78 12.26 -2.59 -16.09
CA GLN A 78 11.62 -3.81 -16.57
C GLN A 78 10.16 -3.57 -17.02
N PHE A 79 9.42 -2.72 -16.30
CA PHE A 79 8.02 -2.44 -16.56
C PHE A 79 7.80 -0.95 -16.90
N PRO A 80 8.29 -0.46 -18.05
CA PRO A 80 8.27 0.96 -18.40
C PRO A 80 6.87 1.57 -18.48
N GLU A 81 5.85 0.77 -18.83
CA GLU A 81 4.43 1.20 -18.83
C GLU A 81 3.91 1.54 -17.43
N VAL A 82 4.48 0.93 -16.39
CA VAL A 82 4.19 1.25 -14.97
C VAL A 82 5.19 2.27 -14.43
N GLY A 83 6.46 2.13 -14.81
CA GLY A 83 7.55 2.98 -14.39
C GLY A 83 7.74 2.95 -12.88
N TYR A 84 7.75 4.14 -12.28
CA TYR A 84 7.85 4.34 -10.84
C TYR A 84 6.79 5.33 -10.38
N CYS A 85 6.03 4.93 -9.36
CA CYS A 85 5.12 5.84 -8.66
C CYS A 85 5.58 6.04 -7.20
N GLN A 86 5.39 7.26 -6.71
CA GLN A 86 5.57 7.58 -5.29
C GLN A 86 4.70 6.65 -4.43
N GLY A 87 5.35 5.88 -3.56
CA GLY A 87 4.71 4.79 -2.81
C GLY A 87 5.49 3.48 -2.93
N PHE A 88 6.08 3.22 -4.11
CA PHE A 88 6.89 2.01 -4.35
C PHE A 88 8.10 1.95 -3.42
N ASN A 89 8.70 3.10 -3.10
CA ASN A 89 9.79 3.21 -2.14
C ASN A 89 9.42 2.62 -0.76
N TYR A 90 8.24 2.96 -0.24
CA TYR A 90 7.79 2.46 1.06
C TYR A 90 7.47 0.96 1.01
N ILE A 91 6.78 0.51 -0.04
CA ILE A 91 6.45 -0.91 -0.24
C ILE A 91 7.74 -1.74 -0.34
N THR A 92 8.67 -1.31 -1.19
CA THR A 92 9.93 -2.03 -1.43
C THR A 92 10.84 -2.01 -0.19
N ALA A 93 10.90 -0.89 0.52
CA ALA A 93 11.64 -0.78 1.78
C ALA A 93 11.08 -1.75 2.83
N MET A 94 9.76 -1.85 2.96
CA MET A 94 9.11 -2.84 3.84
C MET A 94 9.50 -4.28 3.48
N LEU A 95 9.48 -4.64 2.19
CA LEU A 95 9.90 -5.97 1.74
C LEU A 95 11.37 -6.24 2.10
N LEU A 96 12.27 -5.29 1.86
CA LEU A 96 13.71 -5.42 2.15
C LEU A 96 14.03 -5.53 3.65
N LEU A 97 13.17 -5.00 4.53
CA LEU A 97 13.33 -5.15 5.99
C LEU A 97 13.02 -6.57 6.48
N VAL A 98 12.16 -7.29 5.78
CA VAL A 98 11.62 -8.57 6.27
C VAL A 98 12.15 -9.79 5.53
N LEU A 99 12.69 -9.59 4.33
CA LEU A 99 13.43 -10.62 3.61
C LEU A 99 14.71 -11.01 4.38
N ARG A 100 15.12 -12.28 4.23
CA ARG A 100 16.29 -12.87 4.89
C ARG A 100 17.10 -13.68 3.89
N GLY A 101 18.42 -13.60 4.00
CA GLY A 101 19.37 -14.21 3.06
C GLY A 101 20.45 -13.21 2.66
N SER A 102 21.21 -13.53 1.61
CA SER A 102 22.19 -12.58 1.07
C SER A 102 21.51 -11.32 0.52
N PRO A 103 22.20 -10.18 0.48
CA PRO A 103 21.66 -8.94 -0.08
C PRO A 103 21.08 -9.12 -1.50
N GLU A 104 21.80 -9.83 -2.37
CA GLU A 104 21.42 -10.05 -3.77
C GLU A 104 20.14 -10.88 -3.88
N ALA A 105 20.04 -11.95 -3.09
CA ALA A 105 18.84 -12.79 -3.06
C ALA A 105 17.64 -12.05 -2.46
N ASN A 106 17.86 -11.13 -1.52
CA ASN A 106 16.77 -10.32 -0.96
C ASN A 106 16.29 -9.26 -1.96
N GLU A 107 17.21 -8.66 -2.72
CA GLU A 107 16.84 -7.71 -3.78
C GLU A 107 15.99 -8.37 -4.86
N GLU A 108 16.42 -9.53 -5.38
CA GLU A 108 15.65 -10.25 -6.40
C GLU A 108 14.27 -10.66 -5.89
N ARG A 109 14.18 -11.15 -4.64
CA ARG A 109 12.88 -11.48 -4.02
C ARG A 109 12.00 -10.23 -3.84
N ALA A 110 12.58 -9.10 -3.44
CA ALA A 110 11.84 -7.85 -3.30
C ALA A 110 11.30 -7.38 -4.65
N PHE A 111 12.09 -7.49 -5.71
CA PHE A 111 11.69 -7.19 -7.08
C PHE A 111 10.48 -8.04 -7.50
N TRP A 112 10.53 -9.36 -7.29
CA TRP A 112 9.43 -10.25 -7.69
C TRP A 112 8.18 -10.13 -6.82
N LEU A 113 8.33 -9.78 -5.54
CA LEU A 113 7.18 -9.48 -4.67
C LEU A 113 6.55 -8.13 -5.02
N LEU A 114 7.35 -7.14 -5.43
CA LEU A 114 6.85 -5.87 -5.94
C LEU A 114 6.06 -6.12 -7.24
N ASP A 115 6.61 -6.88 -8.19
CA ASP A 115 5.88 -7.34 -9.38
C ASP A 115 4.55 -8.02 -9.04
N ALA A 116 4.57 -8.94 -8.08
CA ALA A 116 3.34 -9.60 -7.63
C ALA A 116 2.28 -8.62 -7.14
N LEU A 117 2.67 -7.64 -6.32
CA LEU A 117 1.75 -6.63 -5.81
C LEU A 117 1.21 -5.77 -6.95
N ILE A 118 2.10 -5.13 -7.70
CA ILE A 118 1.75 -4.07 -8.64
C ILE A 118 1.09 -4.60 -9.91
N ASN A 119 1.61 -5.69 -10.49
CA ASN A 119 1.18 -6.18 -11.81
C ASN A 119 0.12 -7.28 -11.75
N HIS A 120 -0.10 -7.90 -10.58
CA HIS A 120 -0.92 -9.12 -10.47
C HIS A 120 -1.98 -9.11 -9.37
N ILE A 121 -1.73 -8.42 -8.24
CA ILE A 121 -2.64 -8.44 -7.09
C ILE A 121 -3.50 -7.18 -7.04
N LEU A 122 -2.91 -6.01 -7.28
CA LEU A 122 -3.59 -4.74 -7.15
C LEU A 122 -4.34 -4.36 -8.44
N PRO A 123 -5.42 -3.57 -8.33
CA PRO A 123 -5.92 -2.79 -9.45
C PRO A 123 -4.83 -1.84 -9.98
N PRO A 124 -5.00 -1.27 -11.19
CA PRO A 124 -4.05 -0.33 -11.77
C PRO A 124 -4.09 1.03 -11.04
N TYR A 125 -3.57 1.05 -9.80
CA TYR A 125 -3.55 2.22 -8.92
C TYR A 125 -2.57 3.30 -9.36
N TYR A 126 -1.58 2.92 -10.17
CA TYR A 126 -0.43 3.76 -10.50
C TYR A 126 -0.51 4.30 -11.94
N SER A 127 -1.72 4.43 -12.47
CA SER A 127 -1.99 5.17 -13.72
C SER A 127 -1.89 6.68 -13.50
N ASP A 128 -1.62 7.44 -14.57
CA ASP A 128 -1.49 8.90 -14.53
C ASP A 128 -2.72 9.62 -13.98
N ASP A 129 -3.91 9.09 -14.25
CA ASP A 129 -5.20 9.66 -13.81
C ASP A 129 -5.60 9.25 -12.38
N MET A 130 -4.88 8.30 -11.79
CA MET A 130 -5.13 7.70 -10.47
C MET A 130 -6.59 7.25 -10.26
N VAL A 131 -7.31 6.92 -11.35
CA VAL A 131 -8.74 6.62 -11.31
C VAL A 131 -9.03 5.45 -10.37
N SER A 132 -8.22 4.39 -10.42
CA SER A 132 -8.40 3.21 -9.58
C SER A 132 -8.23 3.51 -8.08
N VAL A 133 -7.30 4.40 -7.70
CA VAL A 133 -7.12 4.80 -6.29
C VAL A 133 -8.31 5.62 -5.83
N ARG A 134 -8.71 6.63 -6.61
CA ARG A 134 -9.87 7.47 -6.30
C ARG A 134 -11.14 6.65 -6.16
N ARG A 135 -11.35 5.70 -7.08
CA ARG A 135 -12.45 4.74 -7.05
C ARG A 135 -12.44 3.94 -5.76
N ASP A 136 -11.31 3.37 -5.37
CA ASP A 136 -11.25 2.51 -4.18
C ASP A 136 -11.31 3.31 -2.87
N CYS A 137 -10.84 4.55 -2.84
CA CYS A 137 -11.13 5.50 -1.76
C CYS A 137 -12.65 5.77 -1.64
N MET A 138 -13.35 5.98 -2.76
CA MET A 138 -14.80 6.13 -2.77
C MET A 138 -15.53 4.86 -2.33
N VAL A 139 -15.09 3.67 -2.76
CA VAL A 139 -15.64 2.38 -2.33
C VAL A 139 -15.51 2.21 -0.81
N LEU A 140 -14.37 2.59 -0.22
CA LEU A 140 -14.24 2.62 1.24
C LEU A 140 -15.27 3.55 1.88
N GLY A 141 -15.49 4.73 1.30
CA GLY A 141 -16.53 5.66 1.72
C GLY A 141 -17.94 5.06 1.64
N ASP A 142 -18.27 4.37 0.55
CA ASP A 142 -19.57 3.71 0.38
C ASP A 142 -19.75 2.55 1.38
N LEU A 143 -18.69 1.80 1.68
CA LEU A 143 -18.72 0.78 2.73
C LEU A 143 -19.02 1.39 4.10
N ILE A 144 -18.38 2.53 4.43
CA ILE A 144 -18.67 3.26 5.67
C ILE A 144 -20.11 3.78 5.65
N LYS A 145 -20.59 4.36 4.55
CA LYS A 145 -21.98 4.81 4.40
C LYS A 145 -22.99 3.69 4.65
N LEU A 146 -22.72 2.49 4.11
CA LEU A 146 -23.60 1.34 4.25
C LEU A 146 -23.66 0.80 5.69
N ARG A 147 -22.53 0.86 6.42
CA ARG A 147 -22.38 0.18 7.72
C ARG A 147 -22.43 1.12 8.92
N ASP A 148 -22.08 2.39 8.74
CA ASP A 148 -22.05 3.43 9.76
C ASP A 148 -22.41 4.80 9.13
N PRO A 149 -23.68 4.98 8.72
CA PRO A 149 -24.11 6.20 8.03
C PRO A 149 -23.91 7.45 8.87
N ALA A 150 -23.97 7.35 10.20
CA ALA A 150 -23.70 8.47 11.11
C ALA A 150 -22.26 8.99 10.94
N LEU A 151 -21.28 8.10 10.83
CA LEU A 151 -19.89 8.48 10.61
C LEU A 151 -19.67 9.03 9.18
N ASN A 152 -20.32 8.45 8.17
CA ASN A 152 -20.26 8.97 6.81
C ASN A 152 -20.79 10.42 6.73
N SER A 153 -21.87 10.73 7.45
CA SER A 153 -22.41 12.08 7.52
C SER A 153 -21.41 13.09 8.08
N ILE A 154 -20.54 12.71 9.02
CA ILE A 154 -19.47 13.60 9.50
C ILE A 154 -18.53 13.97 8.35
N VAL A 155 -18.04 12.96 7.60
CA VAL A 155 -17.13 13.19 6.47
C VAL A 155 -17.77 14.09 5.41
N VAL A 156 -19.03 13.81 5.06
CA VAL A 156 -19.79 14.61 4.07
C VAL A 156 -20.02 16.04 4.56
N ASN A 157 -20.43 16.23 5.81
CA ASN A 157 -20.71 17.56 6.37
C ASN A 157 -19.44 18.40 6.54
N SER A 158 -18.28 17.77 6.74
CA SER A 158 -16.98 18.45 6.73
C SER A 158 -16.51 18.87 5.32
N GLY A 159 -17.25 18.52 4.25
CA GLY A 159 -16.95 18.95 2.89
C GLY A 159 -15.71 18.30 2.28
N VAL A 160 -15.25 17.17 2.83
CA VAL A 160 -14.07 16.44 2.36
C VAL A 160 -14.46 15.11 1.72
N ASN A 161 -13.69 14.67 0.73
CA ASN A 161 -13.85 13.35 0.13
C ASN A 161 -12.88 12.32 0.74
N TYR A 162 -13.21 11.03 0.60
CA TYR A 162 -12.37 9.96 1.12
C TYR A 162 -11.00 9.89 0.42
N THR A 163 -10.89 10.28 -0.85
CA THR A 163 -9.61 10.34 -1.56
C THR A 163 -8.59 11.21 -0.83
N THR A 164 -8.98 12.41 -0.39
CA THR A 164 -8.11 13.31 0.38
C THR A 164 -7.69 12.70 1.72
N LEU A 165 -8.56 11.90 2.33
CA LEU A 165 -8.31 11.32 3.66
C LEU A 165 -7.44 10.05 3.61
N CYS A 166 -7.61 9.20 2.59
CA CYS A 166 -7.05 7.85 2.60
C CYS A 166 -6.31 7.42 1.31
N ALA A 167 -6.06 8.29 0.33
CA ALA A 167 -5.33 7.89 -0.89
C ALA A 167 -3.98 7.20 -0.57
N LYS A 168 -3.23 7.73 0.40
CA LYS A 168 -1.95 7.14 0.85
C LYS A 168 -2.09 5.70 1.37
N TRP A 169 -3.25 5.33 1.93
CA TRP A 169 -3.48 3.97 2.44
C TRP A 169 -3.43 2.95 1.30
N PHE A 170 -4.00 3.29 0.15
CA PHE A 170 -4.04 2.42 -1.02
C PHE A 170 -2.73 2.51 -1.84
N ILE A 171 -2.21 3.71 -2.08
CA ILE A 171 -1.00 3.93 -2.89
C ILE A 171 0.23 3.28 -2.25
N CYS A 172 0.40 3.46 -0.94
CA CYS A 172 1.55 2.93 -0.20
C CYS A 172 1.25 1.59 0.46
N LEU A 173 0.06 1.02 0.27
CA LEU A 173 -0.39 -0.21 0.94
C LEU A 173 -0.20 -0.13 2.47
N TYR A 174 -0.54 1.00 3.06
CA TYR A 174 -0.34 1.34 4.48
C TYR A 174 1.12 1.47 4.96
N ALA A 175 2.13 1.16 4.13
CA ALA A 175 3.53 1.16 4.54
C ALA A 175 4.07 2.52 5.00
N ASP A 176 3.55 3.62 4.46
CA ASP A 176 3.95 4.99 4.83
C ASP A 176 3.27 5.48 6.12
N VAL A 177 2.21 4.83 6.57
CA VAL A 177 1.32 5.38 7.62
C VAL A 177 1.21 4.51 8.86
N LEU A 178 1.29 3.18 8.73
CA LEU A 178 1.14 2.26 9.86
C LEU A 178 2.49 1.69 10.34
N PRO A 179 2.57 1.30 11.63
CA PRO A 179 3.73 0.58 12.17
C PRO A 179 4.08 -0.67 11.36
N ILE A 180 5.37 -1.03 11.35
CA ILE A 180 5.89 -2.15 10.56
C ILE A 180 5.18 -3.47 10.88
N GLU A 181 4.97 -3.76 12.17
CA GLU A 181 4.32 -4.99 12.62
C GLU A 181 2.91 -5.14 12.07
N THR A 182 2.15 -4.04 12.01
CA THR A 182 0.77 -4.03 11.50
C THR A 182 0.72 -4.08 9.99
N THR A 183 1.58 -3.30 9.32
CA THR A 183 1.70 -3.35 7.85
C THR A 183 2.09 -4.76 7.39
N MET A 184 2.95 -5.46 8.12
CA MET A 184 3.33 -6.84 7.84
C MET A 184 2.15 -7.82 7.90
N ARG A 185 1.26 -7.66 8.89
CA ARG A 185 0.03 -8.48 8.97
C ARG A 185 -0.96 -8.16 7.86
N ILE A 186 -1.03 -6.91 7.43
CA ILE A 186 -1.79 -6.52 6.22
C ILE A 186 -1.19 -7.22 4.99
N PHE A 187 0.14 -7.23 4.84
CA PHE A 187 0.82 -7.86 3.70
C PHE A 187 0.62 -9.38 3.68
N ASP A 188 0.69 -10.06 4.83
CA ASP A 188 0.38 -11.49 4.94
C ASP A 188 -0.98 -11.82 4.32
N CYS A 189 -2.00 -11.05 4.68
CA CYS A 189 -3.34 -11.21 4.15
C CYS A 189 -3.45 -10.75 2.69
N LEU A 190 -2.80 -9.65 2.31
CA LEU A 190 -2.85 -9.09 0.97
C LEU A 190 -2.28 -10.06 -0.08
N PHE A 191 -1.12 -10.66 0.21
CA PHE A 191 -0.51 -11.66 -0.68
C PHE A 191 -1.35 -12.93 -0.83
N TYR A 192 -2.15 -13.29 0.19
CA TYR A 192 -2.96 -14.51 0.18
C TYR A 192 -4.39 -14.29 -0.36
N GLU A 193 -5.08 -13.24 0.08
CA GLU A 193 -6.50 -12.99 -0.20
C GLU A 193 -6.75 -11.91 -1.26
N GLY A 194 -5.71 -11.13 -1.62
CA GLY A 194 -5.75 -10.07 -2.61
C GLY A 194 -6.15 -8.70 -2.07
N ASP A 195 -6.31 -7.76 -2.99
CA ASP A 195 -6.59 -6.32 -2.78
C ASP A 195 -7.76 -6.01 -1.84
N LYS A 196 -8.75 -6.90 -1.70
CA LYS A 196 -9.86 -6.74 -0.74
C LYS A 196 -9.41 -6.46 0.70
N ILE A 197 -8.21 -6.90 1.06
CA ILE A 197 -7.62 -6.69 2.38
C ILE A 197 -7.38 -5.21 2.67
N LEU A 198 -7.11 -4.39 1.64
CA LEU A 198 -6.92 -2.96 1.81
C LEU A 198 -8.19 -2.27 2.33
N PHE A 199 -9.37 -2.69 1.88
CA PHE A 199 -10.64 -2.18 2.41
C PHE A 199 -10.89 -2.64 3.84
N ARG A 200 -10.54 -3.89 4.17
CA ARG A 200 -10.67 -4.41 5.55
C ARG A 200 -9.82 -3.61 6.53
N ALA A 201 -8.57 -3.32 6.17
CA ALA A 201 -7.67 -2.48 6.96
C ALA A 201 -8.23 -1.07 7.14
N GLY A 202 -8.62 -0.39 6.05
CA GLY A 202 -9.14 0.97 6.11
C GLY A 202 -10.44 1.08 6.91
N PHE A 203 -11.35 0.12 6.73
CA PHE A 203 -12.60 0.07 7.48
C PHE A 203 -12.36 -0.20 8.97
N ALA A 204 -11.44 -1.11 9.31
CA ALA A 204 -11.08 -1.36 10.70
C ALA A 204 -10.46 -0.13 11.37
N LEU A 205 -9.53 0.57 10.71
CA LEU A 205 -8.95 1.83 11.21
C LEU A 205 -10.04 2.85 11.57
N ILE A 206 -10.95 3.10 10.63
CA ILE A 206 -12.04 4.07 10.82
C ILE A 206 -12.96 3.63 11.96
N ARG A 207 -13.32 2.34 12.04
CA ARG A 207 -14.25 1.85 13.05
C ARG A 207 -13.66 1.79 14.46
N LEU A 208 -12.37 1.46 14.59
CA LEU A 208 -11.67 1.46 15.88
C LEU A 208 -11.65 2.85 16.53
N HIS A 209 -11.57 3.90 15.71
CA HIS A 209 -11.51 5.29 16.15
C HIS A 209 -12.83 6.05 15.98
N ARG A 210 -13.93 5.33 15.78
CA ARG A 210 -15.25 5.90 15.49
C ARG A 210 -15.67 6.99 16.47
N ASN A 211 -15.43 6.79 17.77
CA ASN A 211 -15.84 7.75 18.79
C ASN A 211 -15.15 9.11 18.63
N HIS A 212 -13.87 9.13 18.27
CA HIS A 212 -13.14 10.37 17.99
C HIS A 212 -13.63 11.01 16.69
N LEU A 213 -13.86 10.21 15.66
CA LEU A 213 -14.36 10.71 14.37
C LEU A 213 -15.75 11.35 14.48
N LEU A 214 -16.63 10.83 15.35
CA LEU A 214 -17.96 11.40 15.56
C LEU A 214 -17.96 12.76 16.29
N GLN A 215 -16.82 13.12 16.90
CA GLN A 215 -16.62 14.42 17.55
C GLN A 215 -16.02 15.47 16.62
N CYS A 216 -15.63 15.08 15.39
CA CYS A 216 -15.15 16.03 14.40
C CYS A 216 -16.34 16.81 13.83
N HIS A 217 -16.17 18.13 13.69
CA HIS A 217 -17.16 19.01 13.11
C HIS A 217 -16.64 19.69 11.84
N GLU A 218 -15.33 19.85 11.73
CA GLU A 218 -14.69 20.57 10.62
C GLU A 218 -13.62 19.74 9.90
N PHE A 219 -13.32 20.13 8.66
CA PHE A 219 -12.32 19.47 7.82
C PHE A 219 -10.93 19.33 8.48
N PRO A 220 -10.34 20.37 9.12
CA PRO A 220 -9.01 20.25 9.73
C PRO A 220 -8.95 19.24 10.87
N GLU A 221 -10.01 19.15 11.67
CA GLU A 221 -10.13 18.18 12.76
C GLU A 221 -10.17 16.75 12.21
N LEU A 222 -11.01 16.53 11.19
CA LEU A 222 -11.16 15.23 10.57
C LEU A 222 -9.85 14.76 9.93
N LEU A 223 -9.15 15.64 9.20
CA LEU A 223 -7.86 15.32 8.61
C LEU A 223 -6.80 14.99 9.66
N THR A 224 -6.78 15.75 10.77
CA THR A 224 -5.86 15.52 11.88
C THR A 224 -6.15 14.19 12.57
N THR A 225 -7.43 13.87 12.81
CA THR A 225 -7.83 12.58 13.35
C THR A 225 -7.42 11.46 12.40
N PHE A 226 -7.65 11.58 11.09
CA PHE A 226 -7.20 10.55 10.13
C PHE A 226 -5.70 10.27 10.15
N ARG A 227 -4.89 11.29 10.36
CA ARG A 227 -3.44 11.13 10.53
C ARG A 227 -3.10 10.49 11.87
N SER A 228 -3.70 10.94 12.97
CA SER A 228 -3.39 10.44 14.31
C SER A 228 -3.82 8.98 14.51
N MET A 229 -4.93 8.55 13.90
CA MET A 229 -5.40 7.16 13.92
C MET A 229 -4.32 6.16 13.48
N CYS A 230 -3.46 6.55 12.54
CA CYS A 230 -2.43 5.66 12.01
C CYS A 230 -1.29 5.42 13.02
N HIS A 231 -1.13 6.29 14.00
CA HIS A 231 -0.10 6.24 15.05
C HIS A 231 -0.67 5.91 16.44
N ASP A 232 -1.96 5.59 16.54
CA ASP A 232 -2.59 5.24 17.81
C ASP A 232 -2.07 3.91 18.38
N LYS A 233 -2.19 3.71 19.69
CA LYS A 233 -1.82 2.44 20.32
C LYS A 233 -2.55 1.26 19.68
N GLN A 234 -3.80 1.41 19.27
CA GLN A 234 -4.57 0.34 18.63
C GLN A 234 -3.93 -0.16 17.31
N THR A 235 -3.17 0.68 16.61
CA THR A 235 -2.46 0.28 15.39
C THR A 235 -1.08 -0.30 15.65
N LEU A 236 -0.55 -0.22 16.88
CA LEU A 236 0.65 -0.94 17.31
C LEU A 236 0.34 -2.39 17.71
N TRP A 237 -0.91 -2.68 18.09
CA TRP A 237 -1.35 -3.97 18.59
C TRP A 237 -1.85 -4.82 17.41
N CYS A 238 -0.89 -5.34 16.63
CA CYS A 238 -1.16 -5.89 15.30
C CYS A 238 -2.09 -7.12 15.29
N HIS A 239 -2.18 -7.88 16.40
CA HIS A 239 -3.07 -9.03 16.53
C HIS A 239 -4.54 -8.59 16.66
N GLU A 240 -4.78 -7.60 17.51
CA GLU A 240 -6.07 -6.98 17.74
C GLU A 240 -6.54 -6.23 16.50
N PHE A 241 -5.62 -5.51 15.84
CA PHE A 241 -5.91 -4.87 14.57
C PHE A 241 -6.29 -5.89 13.48
N LEU A 242 -5.55 -7.00 13.38
CA LEU A 242 -5.89 -8.09 12.47
C LEU A 242 -7.26 -8.68 12.78
N GLN A 243 -7.58 -8.93 14.05
CA GLN A 243 -8.90 -9.40 14.44
C GLN A 243 -9.99 -8.39 14.04
N ALA A 244 -9.73 -7.10 14.20
CA ALA A 244 -10.64 -6.03 13.80
C ALA A 244 -10.88 -6.02 12.27
N MET A 245 -9.83 -6.23 11.45
CA MET A 245 -9.94 -6.34 9.99
C MET A 245 -10.90 -7.45 9.52
N PHE A 246 -10.96 -8.56 10.26
CA PHE A 246 -11.80 -9.69 9.89
C PHE A 246 -13.18 -9.70 10.56
N THR A 247 -13.35 -8.96 11.66
CA THR A 247 -14.62 -8.90 12.41
C THR A 247 -15.46 -7.66 12.10
N LEU A 248 -14.87 -6.45 12.12
CA LEU A 248 -15.62 -5.19 12.02
C LEU A 248 -16.29 -4.96 10.66
N PRO A 249 -15.65 -5.23 9.50
CA PRO A 249 -16.30 -5.08 8.20
C PRO A 249 -17.44 -6.09 7.96
N GLY A 250 -17.51 -7.15 8.79
CA GLY A 250 -18.39 -8.29 8.57
C GLY A 250 -18.04 -9.05 7.29
N ASN A 251 -19.08 -9.57 6.62
CA ASN A 251 -18.91 -10.20 5.31
C ASN A 251 -18.60 -9.13 4.26
N LEU A 252 -17.39 -9.20 3.71
CA LEU A 252 -16.90 -8.38 2.60
C LEU A 252 -16.42 -9.31 1.49
N SER A 253 -17.34 -9.64 0.58
CA SER A 253 -17.07 -10.51 -0.56
C SER A 253 -16.40 -9.73 -1.69
N ARG A 254 -15.62 -10.41 -2.55
CA ARG A 254 -15.07 -9.80 -3.76
C ARG A 254 -16.16 -9.26 -4.68
N LYS A 255 -17.29 -9.98 -4.78
CA LYS A 255 -18.46 -9.55 -5.56
C LYS A 255 -19.00 -8.20 -5.10
N THR A 256 -19.14 -8.01 -3.78
CA THR A 256 -19.61 -6.74 -3.21
C THR A 256 -18.67 -5.58 -3.50
N ILE A 257 -17.35 -5.81 -3.40
CA ILE A 257 -16.35 -4.79 -3.75
C ILE A 257 -16.47 -4.43 -5.24
N GLU A 258 -16.60 -5.42 -6.11
CA GLU A 258 -16.72 -5.20 -7.55
C GLU A 258 -17.99 -4.42 -7.94
N GLU A 259 -19.13 -4.73 -7.32
CA GLU A 259 -20.37 -3.97 -7.49
C GLU A 259 -20.22 -2.50 -7.06
N LEU A 260 -19.53 -2.26 -5.94
CA LEU A 260 -19.25 -0.89 -5.48
C LEU A 260 -18.27 -0.17 -6.41
N ARG A 261 -17.25 -0.88 -6.93
CA ARG A 261 -16.27 -0.33 -7.88
C ARG A 261 -16.94 0.18 -9.14
N GLN A 262 -17.86 -0.57 -9.74
CA GLN A 262 -18.60 -0.13 -10.94
C GLN A 262 -19.37 1.18 -10.71
N SER A 263 -19.95 1.36 -9.54
CA SER A 263 -20.66 2.59 -9.18
C SER A 263 -19.71 3.75 -8.89
N ALA A 264 -18.61 3.51 -8.17
CA ALA A 264 -17.59 4.50 -7.85
C ALA A 264 -16.83 4.97 -9.10
N GLU A 265 -16.50 4.07 -10.02
CA GLU A 265 -15.73 4.40 -11.22
C GLU A 265 -16.46 5.37 -12.12
N ARG A 266 -17.79 5.19 -12.31
CA ARG A 266 -18.61 6.15 -13.05
C ARG A 266 -18.55 7.56 -12.45
N ARG A 267 -18.67 7.68 -11.12
CA ARG A 267 -18.59 8.97 -10.41
C ARG A 267 -17.20 9.62 -10.57
N VAL A 268 -16.12 8.84 -10.47
CA VAL A 268 -14.76 9.35 -10.65
C VAL A 268 -14.54 9.87 -12.08
N LEU A 269 -15.06 9.17 -13.08
CA LEU A 269 -14.96 9.59 -14.48
C LEU A 269 -15.81 10.84 -14.77
N GLU A 270 -16.99 10.96 -14.16
CA GLU A 270 -17.82 12.17 -14.25
C GLU A 270 -17.09 13.39 -13.65
N GLU A 271 -16.42 13.23 -12.51
CA GLU A 271 -15.59 14.29 -11.89
C GLU A 271 -14.40 14.72 -12.76
N ASN A 272 -13.92 13.88 -13.69
CA ASN A 272 -12.84 14.23 -14.62
C ASN A 272 -13.31 15.05 -15.83
N LEU A 273 -14.63 15.02 -16.11
CA LEU A 273 -15.23 15.71 -17.25
C LEU A 273 -15.79 17.09 -16.88
N SER A 274 -15.95 17.37 -15.57
CA SER A 274 -16.41 18.64 -15.00
C SER A 274 -15.27 19.61 -14.74
#